data_AF-A0A7W8EAE1-F1
#
_entry.id   AF-A0A7W8EAE1-F1
#
_cell.length_a   1.000
_cell.length_b   1.000
_cell.length_c   1.000
_cell.angle_alpha   90.00
_cell.angle_beta   90.00
_cell.angle_gamma   90.00
#
_symmetry.space_group_name_H-M   'P 1'
#
loop_
_entity.id
_entity.type
_entity.pdbx_description
1 polymer ?
#
loop_
_entity_poly.entity_id
_entity_poly.type
_entity_poly.pdbx_seq_one_letter_code
_entity_poly.pdbx_strand_id
1 'polypeptide(L)'
;MPADKAGRGRVDEAKMRSFMAVHAAGSDLLQRTPYIARVQASNLLSHMLRTLEQAEQRKAVVGAIGTKDDNVVVIVGHDANIASVAALLDADWLVSGYQRDDAAPGGALVFELWQESGHQDTLRVYYTVQTPDQMRNTVRLSLEMPPGKAVVFLPRCSKLGEGSPCDWSRFESLAKTVIDDNFVK
;
A
#
# COMPACT_ATOMS: atom_id res chain seq x y z
N MET A 1 14.85 21.86 -2.67
CA MET A 1 15.69 22.41 -3.78
C MET A 1 14.89 23.51 -4.49
N PRO A 2 15.48 24.67 -4.81
CA PRO A 2 14.84 25.73 -5.59
C PRO A 2 14.29 25.24 -6.95
N ALA A 3 13.20 25.84 -7.44
CA ALA A 3 12.52 25.42 -8.69
C ALA A 3 13.43 25.52 -9.92
N ASP A 4 14.18 26.61 -10.00
CA ASP A 4 15.16 26.92 -11.03
C ASP A 4 16.35 25.94 -11.07
N LYS A 5 16.57 25.16 -10.00
CA LYS A 5 17.60 24.11 -9.96
C LYS A 5 17.06 22.73 -10.34
N ALA A 6 15.76 22.48 -10.16
CA ALA A 6 15.12 21.22 -10.55
C ALA A 6 15.14 21.05 -12.08
N GLY A 7 15.66 19.92 -12.57
CA GLY A 7 15.78 19.69 -14.01
C GLY A 7 16.54 20.81 -14.75
N ARG A 8 17.48 21.49 -14.06
CA ARG A 8 18.18 22.70 -14.55
C ARG A 8 17.22 23.83 -14.96
N GLY A 9 16.10 23.98 -14.25
CA GLY A 9 15.08 25.00 -14.48
C GLY A 9 14.18 24.75 -15.69
N ARG A 10 14.23 23.56 -16.28
CA ARG A 10 13.50 23.23 -17.53
C ARG A 10 12.23 22.41 -17.31
N VAL A 11 11.97 22.02 -16.06
CA VAL A 11 10.89 21.12 -15.67
C VAL A 11 9.93 21.89 -14.78
N ASP A 12 8.74 22.14 -15.31
CA ASP A 12 7.57 22.60 -14.57
C ASP A 12 6.75 21.39 -14.07
N GLU A 13 5.67 21.65 -13.35
CA GLU A 13 4.81 20.62 -12.79
C GLU A 13 4.19 19.72 -13.87
N ALA A 14 3.74 20.30 -14.99
CA ALA A 14 3.11 19.55 -16.07
C ALA A 14 4.10 18.56 -16.73
N LYS A 15 5.34 18.99 -16.97
CA LYS A 15 6.42 18.12 -17.46
C LYS A 15 6.83 17.07 -16.43
N MET A 16 6.87 17.43 -15.15
CA MET A 16 7.15 16.45 -14.10
C MET A 16 6.11 15.32 -14.13
N ARG A 17 4.82 15.68 -14.21
CA ARG A 17 3.72 14.71 -14.30
C ARG A 17 3.81 13.82 -15.53
N SER A 18 4.22 14.35 -16.68
CA SER A 18 4.40 13.53 -17.89
C SER A 18 5.59 12.56 -17.77
N PHE A 19 6.68 12.95 -17.10
CA PHE A 19 7.78 12.02 -16.81
C PHE A 19 7.38 10.93 -15.81
N MET A 20 6.56 11.25 -14.83
CA MET A 20 6.03 10.26 -13.89
C MET A 20 5.19 9.18 -14.60
N ALA A 21 4.53 9.49 -15.72
CA ALA A 21 3.82 8.48 -16.50
C ALA A 21 4.76 7.41 -17.07
N VAL A 22 5.99 7.78 -17.44
CA VAL A 22 7.02 6.81 -17.88
C VAL A 22 7.47 5.93 -16.71
N HIS A 23 7.64 6.51 -15.52
CA HIS A 23 7.96 5.75 -14.31
C HIS A 23 6.83 4.75 -13.97
N ALA A 24 5.58 5.22 -13.95
CA ALA A 24 4.42 4.38 -13.66
C ALA A 24 4.29 3.22 -14.66
N ALA A 25 4.45 3.48 -15.96
CA ALA A 25 4.46 2.42 -16.97
C ALA A 25 5.60 1.42 -16.77
N GLY A 26 6.80 1.88 -16.37
CA GLY A 26 7.91 1.01 -16.02
C GLY A 26 7.61 0.14 -14.80
N SER A 27 7.04 0.72 -13.75
CA SER A 27 6.64 0.01 -12.53
C SER A 27 5.55 -1.04 -12.81
N ASP A 28 4.57 -0.70 -13.64
CA ASP A 28 3.52 -1.62 -14.06
C ASP A 28 4.10 -2.88 -14.71
N LEU A 29 4.98 -2.71 -15.70
CA LEU A 29 5.63 -3.83 -16.39
C LEU A 29 6.59 -4.61 -15.49
N LEU A 30 7.40 -3.92 -14.69
CA LEU A 30 8.52 -4.54 -13.98
C LEU A 30 8.19 -5.01 -12.56
N GLN A 31 7.10 -4.51 -11.96
CA GLN A 31 6.74 -4.81 -10.57
C GLN A 31 5.32 -5.36 -10.44
N ARG A 32 4.38 -4.94 -11.30
CA ARG A 32 2.96 -5.32 -11.20
C ARG A 32 2.57 -6.49 -12.12
N THR A 33 3.37 -6.84 -13.13
CA THR A 33 3.14 -8.05 -13.95
C THR A 33 2.92 -9.28 -13.05
N PRO A 34 1.81 -10.03 -13.18
CA PRO A 34 1.36 -10.98 -12.15
C PRO A 34 2.40 -12.01 -11.69
N TYR A 35 3.16 -12.59 -12.62
CA TYR A 35 4.21 -13.54 -12.26
C TYR A 35 5.36 -12.86 -11.49
N ILE A 36 5.77 -11.66 -11.93
CA ILE A 36 6.84 -10.90 -11.29
C ILE A 36 6.41 -10.48 -9.88
N ALA A 37 5.21 -9.92 -9.73
CA ALA A 37 4.64 -9.56 -8.44
C ALA A 37 4.60 -10.76 -7.48
N ARG A 38 4.23 -11.95 -7.97
CA ARG A 38 4.21 -13.20 -7.19
C ARG A 38 5.58 -13.61 -6.68
N VAL A 39 6.59 -13.59 -7.54
CA VAL A 39 7.97 -13.89 -7.12
C VAL A 39 8.47 -12.88 -6.09
N GLN A 40 8.19 -11.59 -6.29
CA GLN A 40 8.73 -10.52 -5.46
C GLN A 40 8.01 -10.33 -4.12
N ALA A 41 6.69 -10.51 -4.08
CA ALA A 41 5.87 -10.10 -2.95
C ALA A 41 5.26 -11.26 -2.15
N SER A 42 5.29 -12.51 -2.61
CA SER A 42 4.70 -13.63 -1.84
C SER A 42 5.28 -13.75 -0.44
N ASN A 43 6.60 -13.62 -0.28
CA ASN A 43 7.23 -13.64 1.04
C ASN A 43 6.70 -12.53 1.95
N LEU A 44 6.73 -11.28 1.45
CA LEU A 44 6.29 -10.12 2.22
C LEU A 44 4.80 -10.21 2.57
N LEU A 45 3.95 -10.52 1.61
CA LEU A 45 2.50 -10.66 1.82
C LEU A 45 2.17 -11.81 2.77
N SER A 46 2.94 -12.92 2.76
CA SER A 46 2.80 -14.01 3.73
C SER A 46 3.08 -13.56 5.16
N HIS A 47 4.17 -12.84 5.39
CA HIS A 47 4.47 -12.29 6.72
C HIS A 47 3.48 -11.20 7.14
N MET A 48 3.00 -10.36 6.22
CA MET A 48 1.93 -9.40 6.49
C MET A 48 0.63 -10.10 6.90
N LEU A 49 0.23 -11.16 6.18
CA LEU A 49 -0.95 -11.95 6.51
C LEU A 49 -0.82 -12.56 7.92
N ARG A 50 0.31 -13.20 8.23
CA ARG A 50 0.60 -13.77 9.56
C ARG A 50 0.58 -12.72 10.66
N THR A 51 1.04 -11.50 10.36
CA THR A 51 1.01 -10.36 11.29
C THR A 51 -0.43 -9.92 11.58
N LEU A 52 -1.29 -9.86 10.55
CA LEU A 52 -2.71 -9.56 10.72
C LEU A 52 -3.45 -10.70 11.43
N GLU A 53 -3.14 -11.98 11.13
CA GLU A 53 -3.67 -13.15 11.86
C GLU A 53 -3.29 -13.12 13.35
N GLN A 54 -2.05 -12.72 13.67
CA GLN A 54 -1.59 -12.53 15.05
C GLN A 54 -2.39 -11.47 15.79
N ALA A 55 -2.68 -10.34 15.14
CA ALA A 55 -3.49 -9.27 15.71
C ALA A 55 -4.94 -9.71 15.90
N GLU A 56 -5.54 -10.36 14.90
CA GLU A 56 -6.92 -10.83 14.93
C GLU A 56 -7.16 -11.82 16.08
N GLN A 57 -6.27 -12.81 16.21
CA GLN A 57 -6.39 -13.87 17.21
C GLN A 57 -5.86 -13.47 18.59
N ARG A 58 -5.13 -12.35 18.68
CA ARG A 58 -4.37 -11.92 19.88
C ARG A 58 -3.45 -13.02 20.41
N LYS A 59 -2.81 -13.75 19.50
CA LYS A 59 -1.91 -14.88 19.79
C LYS A 59 -0.67 -14.78 18.94
N ALA A 60 0.46 -15.24 19.48
CA ALA A 60 1.70 -15.30 18.73
C ALA A 60 1.55 -16.25 17.52
N VAL A 61 1.88 -15.76 16.32
CA VAL A 61 1.88 -16.54 15.08
C VAL A 61 3.31 -16.65 14.56
N VAL A 62 3.76 -17.86 14.26
CA VAL A 62 5.11 -18.10 13.73
C VAL A 62 5.27 -17.38 12.40
N GLY A 63 6.33 -16.57 12.28
CA GLY A 63 6.59 -15.77 11.09
C GLY A 63 5.76 -14.49 11.00
N ALA A 64 4.99 -14.09 12.02
CA ALA A 64 4.50 -12.72 12.12
C ALA A 64 5.66 -11.74 12.36
N ILE A 65 5.47 -10.48 11.96
CA ILE A 65 6.40 -9.38 12.23
C ILE A 65 5.94 -8.68 13.51
N GLY A 66 6.85 -8.53 14.48
CA GLY A 66 6.52 -7.97 15.80
C GLY A 66 5.87 -9.00 16.73
N THR A 67 5.18 -8.51 17.74
CA THR A 67 4.55 -9.29 18.82
C THR A 67 3.02 -9.17 18.79
N LYS A 68 2.33 -10.07 19.48
CA LYS A 68 0.86 -10.05 19.58
C LYS A 68 0.29 -8.81 20.30
N ASP A 69 1.15 -8.05 20.98
CA ASP A 69 0.78 -6.88 21.76
C ASP A 69 1.02 -5.57 20.99
N ASP A 70 1.60 -5.65 19.78
CA ASP A 70 1.82 -4.50 18.91
C ASP A 70 0.52 -4.12 18.18
N ASN A 71 0.09 -2.86 18.35
CA ASN A 71 -1.08 -2.31 17.64
C ASN A 71 -0.72 -1.71 16.27
N VAL A 72 0.56 -1.45 16.03
CA VAL A 72 1.07 -0.86 14.79
C VAL A 72 2.37 -1.54 14.42
N VAL A 73 2.43 -2.08 13.20
CA VAL A 73 3.65 -2.64 12.61
C VAL A 73 3.98 -1.82 11.36
N VAL A 74 5.19 -1.25 11.33
CA VAL A 74 5.67 -0.45 10.20
C VAL A 74 6.78 -1.21 9.49
N ILE A 75 6.56 -1.54 8.23
CA ILE A 75 7.55 -2.21 7.37
C ILE A 75 8.11 -1.16 6.42
N VAL A 76 9.41 -0.89 6.52
CA VAL A 76 10.10 0.08 5.67
C VAL A 76 10.79 -0.67 4.53
N GLY A 77 10.41 -0.37 3.30
CA GLY A 77 10.93 -1.01 2.09
C GLY A 77 11.05 -0.04 0.92
N HIS A 78 10.85 -0.56 -0.28
CA HIS A 78 10.94 0.18 -1.54
C HIS A 78 9.57 0.30 -2.23
N ASP A 79 9.49 1.21 -3.19
CA ASP A 79 8.38 1.36 -4.13
C ASP A 79 7.98 0.04 -4.78
N ALA A 80 8.96 -0.77 -5.19
CA ALA A 80 8.78 -2.10 -5.76
C ALA A 80 8.00 -3.04 -4.81
N ASN A 81 8.27 -2.99 -3.50
CA ASN A 81 7.55 -3.82 -2.53
C ASN A 81 6.07 -3.45 -2.48
N ILE A 82 5.76 -2.15 -2.42
CA ILE A 82 4.38 -1.64 -2.42
C ILE A 82 3.68 -2.02 -3.73
N ALA A 83 4.33 -1.77 -4.88
CA ALA A 83 3.77 -2.04 -6.19
C ALA A 83 3.47 -3.53 -6.39
N SER A 84 4.38 -4.42 -6.01
CA SER A 84 4.18 -5.87 -6.14
C SER A 84 3.16 -6.44 -5.15
N VAL A 85 3.12 -5.99 -3.89
CA VAL A 85 2.08 -6.39 -2.92
C VAL A 85 0.71 -5.95 -3.41
N ALA A 86 0.61 -4.70 -3.88
CA ALA A 86 -0.62 -4.18 -4.44
C ALA A 86 -1.10 -4.99 -5.65
N ALA A 87 -0.20 -5.31 -6.58
CA ALA A 87 -0.54 -6.10 -7.75
C ALA A 87 -1.04 -7.51 -7.40
N LEU A 88 -0.49 -8.17 -6.37
CA LEU A 88 -1.00 -9.47 -5.92
C LEU A 88 -2.43 -9.39 -5.40
N LEU A 89 -2.79 -8.27 -4.79
CA LEU A 89 -4.12 -8.05 -4.24
C LEU A 89 -5.09 -7.40 -5.24
N ASP A 90 -4.65 -7.18 -6.49
CA ASP A 90 -5.38 -6.44 -7.52
C ASP A 90 -5.82 -5.04 -7.01
N ALA A 91 -4.91 -4.41 -6.25
CA ALA A 91 -5.13 -3.15 -5.57
C ALA A 91 -4.62 -1.99 -6.42
N ASP A 92 -5.48 -0.99 -6.60
CA ASP A 92 -5.18 0.24 -7.33
C ASP A 92 -5.51 1.49 -6.50
N TRP A 93 -4.79 2.58 -6.75
CA TRP A 93 -5.07 3.89 -6.16
C TRP A 93 -4.72 5.04 -7.09
N LEU A 94 -5.29 6.20 -6.79
CA LEU A 94 -4.87 7.47 -7.35
C LEU A 94 -4.93 8.54 -6.28
N VAL A 95 -3.78 9.19 -6.02
CA VAL A 95 -3.69 10.35 -5.14
C VAL A 95 -3.37 11.58 -5.99
N SER A 96 -4.04 12.70 -5.71
CA SER A 96 -3.79 13.96 -6.42
C SER A 96 -2.31 14.33 -6.37
N GLY A 97 -1.71 14.61 -7.54
CA GLY A 97 -0.27 14.82 -7.65
C GLY A 97 0.48 13.69 -8.36
N TYR A 98 -0.09 12.48 -8.37
CA TYR A 98 0.60 11.27 -8.81
C TYR A 98 -0.06 10.60 -10.02
N GLN A 99 0.65 9.65 -10.61
CA GLN A 99 0.08 8.69 -11.54
C GLN A 99 -0.71 7.62 -10.78
N ARG A 100 -1.55 6.88 -11.49
CA ARG A 100 -2.23 5.70 -10.94
C ARG A 100 -1.17 4.70 -10.45
N ASP A 101 -1.41 4.11 -9.28
CA ASP A 101 -0.59 3.08 -8.64
C ASP A 101 0.87 3.47 -8.36
N ASP A 102 1.13 4.77 -8.31
CA ASP A 102 2.46 5.31 -8.03
C ASP A 102 2.80 5.15 -6.53
N ALA A 103 3.86 4.37 -6.26
CA ALA A 103 4.40 4.14 -4.92
C ALA A 103 5.42 5.25 -4.56
N ALA A 104 4.90 6.46 -4.45
CA ALA A 104 5.68 7.68 -4.23
C ALA A 104 6.50 7.70 -2.92
N PRO A 105 7.55 8.55 -2.84
CA PRO A 105 8.43 8.62 -1.66
C PRO A 105 7.69 8.88 -0.35
N GLY A 106 7.98 8.07 0.67
CA GLY A 106 7.34 8.15 1.99
C GLY A 106 5.86 7.75 1.98
N GLY A 107 5.32 7.28 0.85
CA GLY A 107 3.99 6.74 0.77
C GLY A 107 3.89 5.35 1.40
N ALA A 108 2.69 5.00 1.85
CA ALA A 108 2.42 3.76 2.53
C ALA A 108 1.08 3.17 2.06
N LEU A 109 1.11 1.88 1.71
CA LEU A 109 -0.09 1.06 1.58
C LEU A 109 -0.41 0.49 2.97
N VAL A 110 -1.51 0.98 3.56
CA VAL A 110 -1.88 0.70 4.94
C VAL A 110 -3.03 -0.30 4.98
N PHE A 111 -2.87 -1.30 5.84
CA PHE A 111 -3.84 -2.35 6.12
C PHE A 111 -4.34 -2.16 7.56
N GLU A 112 -5.59 -1.80 7.74
CA GLU A 112 -6.22 -1.64 9.05
C GLU A 112 -7.15 -2.81 9.33
N LEU A 113 -6.88 -3.54 10.41
CA LEU A 113 -7.80 -4.53 10.97
C LEU A 113 -8.74 -3.85 11.97
N TRP A 114 -10.03 -3.95 11.73
CA TRP A 114 -11.11 -3.38 12.53
C TRP A 114 -11.83 -4.51 13.27
N GLN A 115 -11.76 -4.48 14.60
CA GLN A 115 -12.40 -5.45 15.48
C GLN A 115 -13.46 -4.74 16.32
N GLU A 116 -14.73 -5.01 16.06
CA GLU A 116 -15.86 -4.42 16.77
C GLU A 116 -16.66 -5.51 17.49
N SER A 117 -16.95 -5.30 18.78
CA SER A 117 -17.68 -6.28 19.58
C SER A 117 -19.06 -6.58 18.99
N GLY A 118 -19.33 -7.85 18.70
CA GLY A 118 -20.61 -8.29 18.13
C GLY A 118 -20.69 -8.16 16.59
N HIS A 119 -19.62 -7.72 15.95
CA HIS A 119 -19.48 -7.65 14.49
C HIS A 119 -18.38 -8.59 14.01
N GLN A 120 -18.40 -8.89 12.71
CA GLN A 120 -17.30 -9.62 12.08
C GLN A 120 -16.11 -8.68 11.90
N ASP A 121 -14.91 -9.18 12.14
CA ASP A 121 -13.68 -8.43 11.90
C ASP A 121 -13.54 -8.09 10.41
N THR A 122 -13.11 -6.87 10.13
CA THR A 122 -12.97 -6.38 8.76
C THR A 122 -11.59 -5.77 8.54
N LEU A 123 -11.12 -5.86 7.31
CA LEU A 123 -9.93 -5.19 6.83
C LEU A 123 -10.31 -3.99 5.97
N ARG A 124 -9.63 -2.86 6.16
CA ARG A 124 -9.67 -1.70 5.28
C ARG A 124 -8.29 -1.41 4.75
N VAL A 125 -8.20 -1.05 3.47
CA VAL A 125 -6.92 -0.72 2.82
C VAL A 125 -6.98 0.70 2.28
N TYR A 126 -5.91 1.45 2.47
CA TYR A 126 -5.75 2.75 1.84
C TYR A 126 -4.29 3.01 1.52
N TYR A 127 -4.07 3.91 0.56
CA TYR A 127 -2.76 4.45 0.29
C TYR A 127 -2.68 5.88 0.84
N THR A 128 -1.62 6.22 1.55
CA THR A 128 -1.38 7.58 2.04
C THR A 128 0.02 8.05 1.69
N VAL A 129 0.14 9.33 1.31
CA VAL A 129 1.41 9.94 0.90
C VAL A 129 1.32 11.45 0.95
N GLN A 130 2.45 12.14 1.10
CA GLN A 130 2.50 13.59 0.87
C GLN A 130 2.29 13.88 -0.62
N THR A 131 1.52 14.91 -0.97
CA THR A 131 1.48 15.39 -2.36
C THR A 131 2.84 15.96 -2.77
N PRO A 132 3.15 16.08 -4.08
CA PRO A 132 4.40 16.71 -4.53
C PRO A 132 4.58 18.12 -3.97
N ASP A 133 3.50 18.89 -3.84
CA ASP A 133 3.52 20.22 -3.23
C ASP A 133 3.77 20.18 -1.72
N GLN A 134 3.17 19.23 -1.00
CA GLN A 134 3.43 19.04 0.43
C GLN A 134 4.90 18.71 0.68
N MET A 135 5.49 17.82 -0.12
CA MET A 135 6.92 17.50 -0.03
C MET A 135 7.78 18.70 -0.40
N ARG A 136 7.49 19.37 -1.51
CA ARG A 136 8.26 20.51 -2.02
C ARG A 136 8.33 21.66 -1.00
N ASN A 137 7.21 21.94 -0.35
CA ASN A 137 7.07 23.04 0.60
C ASN A 137 7.24 22.61 2.05
N THR A 138 7.63 21.36 2.31
CA THR A 138 7.81 20.81 3.67
C THR A 138 6.60 21.07 4.57
N VAL A 139 5.40 20.89 4.02
CA VAL A 139 4.15 21.17 4.74
C VAL A 139 4.07 20.28 5.97
N ARG A 140 3.88 20.90 7.14
CA ARG A 140 3.61 20.17 8.38
C ARG A 140 2.23 19.53 8.30
N LEU A 141 2.18 18.21 8.38
CA LEU A 141 0.93 17.45 8.34
C LEU A 141 0.24 17.46 9.71
N SER A 142 -1.09 17.55 9.69
CA SER A 142 -1.97 17.44 10.87
C SER A 142 -3.32 16.86 10.46
N LEU A 143 -4.28 16.76 11.39
CA LEU A 143 -5.64 16.33 11.04
C LEU A 143 -6.37 17.38 10.19
N GLU A 144 -6.07 18.66 10.38
CA GLU A 144 -6.60 19.78 9.59
C GLU A 144 -5.88 19.94 8.25
N MET A 145 -4.62 19.50 8.17
CA MET A 145 -3.80 19.49 6.95
C MET A 145 -3.24 18.08 6.69
N PRO A 146 -4.10 17.11 6.33
CA PRO A 146 -3.70 15.70 6.24
C PRO A 146 -2.81 15.44 5.02
N PRO A 147 -2.06 14.32 5.01
CA PRO A 147 -1.46 13.82 3.78
C PRO A 147 -2.54 13.48 2.74
N GLY A 148 -2.13 13.35 1.48
CA GLY A 148 -2.96 12.71 0.47
C GLY A 148 -3.34 11.29 0.91
N LYS A 149 -4.59 10.92 0.67
CA LYS A 149 -5.14 9.60 1.02
C LYS A 149 -6.08 9.12 -0.08
N ALA A 150 -5.98 7.86 -0.45
CA ALA A 150 -6.91 7.18 -1.34
C ALA A 150 -7.37 5.88 -0.70
N VAL A 151 -8.68 5.67 -0.59
CA VAL A 151 -9.23 4.36 -0.22
C VAL A 151 -8.91 3.38 -1.33
N VAL A 152 -8.40 2.20 -0.97
CA VAL A 152 -8.04 1.14 -1.90
C VAL A 152 -9.13 0.08 -1.86
N PHE A 153 -9.82 -0.11 -2.98
CA PHE A 153 -10.82 -1.14 -3.13
C PHE A 153 -10.15 -2.43 -3.61
N LEU A 154 -10.34 -3.54 -2.88
CA LEU A 154 -9.86 -4.86 -3.29
C LEU A 154 -10.96 -5.56 -4.09
N PRO A 155 -10.87 -5.72 -5.42
CA PRO A 155 -11.98 -6.16 -6.27
C PRO A 155 -12.60 -7.49 -5.85
N ARG A 156 -11.78 -8.41 -5.34
CA ARG A 156 -12.19 -9.76 -4.93
C ARG A 156 -12.64 -9.83 -3.47
N CYS A 157 -12.61 -8.74 -2.71
CA CYS A 157 -12.96 -8.74 -1.29
C CYS A 157 -13.86 -7.59 -0.84
N SER A 158 -13.49 -6.35 -1.16
CA SER A 158 -14.11 -5.15 -0.60
C SER A 158 -15.60 -5.04 -0.94
N LYS A 159 -16.36 -4.53 0.02
CA LYS A 159 -17.77 -4.17 -0.11
C LYS A 159 -17.88 -2.64 -0.28
N LEU A 160 -19.00 -2.19 -0.84
CA LEU A 160 -19.34 -0.78 -0.85
C LEU A 160 -19.65 -0.32 0.58
N GLY A 161 -19.05 0.78 1.01
CA GLY A 161 -19.17 1.31 2.37
C GLY A 161 -17.98 2.19 2.74
N GLU A 162 -18.04 2.80 3.92
CA GLU A 162 -16.96 3.65 4.44
C GLU A 162 -15.65 2.86 4.56
N GLY A 163 -14.59 3.33 3.89
CA GLY A 163 -13.30 2.67 3.86
C GLY A 163 -13.26 1.33 3.11
N SER A 164 -14.29 1.00 2.34
CA SER A 164 -14.38 -0.21 1.49
C SER A 164 -14.04 -1.51 2.22
N PRO A 165 -14.78 -1.85 3.29
CA PRO A 165 -14.42 -2.94 4.20
C PRO A 165 -14.45 -4.29 3.48
N CYS A 166 -13.52 -5.16 3.87
CA CYS A 166 -13.35 -6.51 3.39
C CYS A 166 -13.44 -7.45 4.60
N ASP A 167 -14.35 -8.43 4.59
CA ASP A 167 -14.46 -9.36 5.73
C ASP A 167 -13.12 -10.08 5.94
N TRP A 168 -12.67 -10.19 7.20
CA TRP A 168 -11.36 -10.76 7.53
C TRP A 168 -11.13 -12.14 6.89
N SER A 169 -12.10 -13.06 7.02
CA SER A 169 -12.01 -14.41 6.45
C SER A 169 -11.89 -14.40 4.91
N ARG A 170 -12.47 -13.40 4.25
CA ARG A 170 -12.38 -13.23 2.81
C ARG A 170 -11.04 -12.63 2.40
N PHE A 171 -10.48 -11.70 3.18
CA PHE A 171 -9.12 -11.22 2.98
C PHE A 171 -8.11 -12.36 3.12
N GLU A 172 -8.23 -13.13 4.19
CA GLU A 172 -7.35 -14.27 4.48
C GLU A 172 -7.35 -15.27 3.32
N SER A 173 -8.54 -15.65 2.83
CA SER A 173 -8.69 -16.53 1.68
C SER A 173 -8.11 -15.94 0.39
N LEU A 174 -8.33 -14.64 0.14
CA LEU A 174 -7.75 -13.94 -1.00
C LEU A 174 -6.21 -13.97 -0.95
N ALA A 175 -5.62 -13.56 0.19
CA ALA A 175 -4.18 -13.52 0.38
C ALA A 175 -3.56 -14.91 0.17
N LYS A 176 -4.12 -15.96 0.79
CA LYS A 176 -3.67 -17.36 0.61
C LYS A 176 -3.76 -17.84 -0.84
N THR A 177 -4.69 -17.30 -1.64
CA THR A 177 -4.84 -17.67 -3.05
C THR A 177 -3.76 -17.03 -3.95
N VAL A 178 -3.28 -15.83 -3.60
CA VAL A 178 -2.36 -15.06 -4.45
C VAL A 178 -0.89 -15.21 -4.04
N ILE A 179 -0.64 -15.60 -2.78
CA ILE A 179 0.67 -16.02 -2.29
C ILE A 179 1.05 -17.35 -2.95
N ASP A 180 2.31 -17.45 -3.37
CA ASP A 180 2.91 -18.69 -3.84
C ASP A 180 3.96 -19.17 -2.83
N ASP A 181 3.67 -20.29 -2.18
CA ASP A 181 4.48 -20.87 -1.11
C ASP A 181 5.90 -21.24 -1.57
N ASN A 182 6.15 -21.41 -2.87
CA ASN A 182 7.51 -21.62 -3.39
C ASN A 182 8.43 -20.41 -3.18
N PHE A 183 7.86 -19.23 -2.93
CA PHE A 183 8.59 -17.98 -2.71
C PHE A 183 8.47 -17.46 -1.28
N VAL A 184 7.97 -18.26 -0.34
CA VAL A 184 7.89 -17.92 1.09
C VAL A 184 9.07 -18.56 1.84
N LYS A 185 9.75 -17.80 2.69
CA LYS A 185 10.91 -18.21 3.49
C LYS A 185 10.61 -18.20 4.99
#